data_AF-A0A920JWG8-F1
#
_entry.id   AF-A0A920JWG8-F1
#
_cell.length_a   1.000
_cell.length_b   1.000
_cell.length_c   1.000
_cell.angle_alpha   90.00
_cell.angle_beta   90.00
_cell.angle_gamma   90.00
#
_symmetry.space_group_name_H-M   'P 1'
#
loop_
_entity.id
_entity.type
_entity.pdbx_description
1 polymer ?
#
loop_
_entity_poly.entity_id
_entity_poly.type
_entity_poly.pdbx_seq_one_letter_code
_entity_poly.pdbx_strand_id
1 'polypeptide(L)'
;MSSGKIVQIIGAVIDVEFARDSVPSVYDALKVTDKNLTLEVQQQLGDGVVRTIAMGSSEGVKRGLVVENTNAPISVPVGEATLGRIMDVLGNPIDEKGPIKSKVAMPIHRKPPAYEELAASDELLETGIKVIDLVCPFAKGGKVGLFGGAGVGKTVNMMELINNIATEHSGLSVFAGLVSEPGRQ
;
A
#
# COMPACT_ATOMS: atom_id res chain seq x y z
N MET A 1 16.64 -4.78 -19.28
CA MET A 1 15.38 -5.33 -18.74
C MET A 1 15.43 -6.83 -18.97
N SER A 2 15.29 -7.63 -17.91
CA SER A 2 15.16 -9.08 -18.06
C SER A 2 13.69 -9.44 -18.26
N SER A 3 13.45 -10.46 -19.08
CA SER A 3 12.12 -11.00 -19.35
C SER A 3 12.03 -12.44 -18.85
N GLY A 4 10.93 -12.78 -18.21
CA GLY A 4 10.58 -14.11 -17.75
C GLY A 4 9.30 -14.62 -18.40
N LYS A 5 8.92 -15.85 -18.06
CA LYS A 5 7.67 -16.48 -18.52
C LYS A 5 6.88 -17.03 -17.35
N ILE A 6 5.56 -16.90 -17.40
CA ILE A 6 4.69 -17.48 -16.38
C ILE A 6 4.71 -19.01 -16.48
N VAL A 7 5.06 -19.69 -15.38
CA VAL A 7 5.10 -21.16 -15.33
C VAL A 7 3.95 -21.76 -14.54
N GLN A 8 3.42 -21.03 -13.54
CA GLN A 8 2.35 -21.51 -12.68
C GLN A 8 1.45 -20.36 -12.21
N ILE A 9 0.15 -20.66 -12.04
CA ILE A 9 -0.87 -19.71 -11.60
C ILE A 9 -1.75 -20.45 -10.59
N ILE A 10 -1.81 -19.95 -9.35
CA ILE A 10 -2.69 -20.41 -8.28
C ILE A 10 -3.38 -19.18 -7.68
N GLY A 11 -4.57 -18.84 -8.17
CA GLY A 11 -5.30 -17.64 -7.73
C GLY A 11 -4.48 -16.38 -7.99
N ALA A 12 -4.20 -15.59 -6.95
CA ALA A 12 -3.35 -14.40 -7.02
C ALA A 12 -1.84 -14.72 -6.97
N VAL A 13 -1.45 -15.96 -6.68
CA VAL A 13 -0.03 -16.37 -6.65
C VAL A 13 0.38 -16.83 -8.04
N ILE A 14 1.40 -16.20 -8.59
CA ILE A 14 1.90 -16.48 -9.94
C ILE A 14 3.40 -16.73 -9.86
N ASP A 15 3.85 -17.88 -10.34
CA ASP A 15 5.28 -18.18 -10.41
C ASP A 15 5.79 -17.87 -11.83
N VAL A 16 6.91 -17.15 -11.91
CA VAL A 16 7.52 -16.66 -13.14
C VAL A 16 8.97 -17.14 -13.21
N GLU A 17 9.36 -17.74 -14.33
CA GLU A 17 10.71 -18.21 -14.59
C GLU A 17 11.49 -17.17 -15.39
N PHE A 18 12.65 -16.78 -14.88
CA PHE A 18 13.64 -15.92 -15.54
C PHE A 18 14.92 -16.71 -15.83
N ALA A 19 15.77 -16.18 -16.71
CA ALA A 19 17.13 -16.69 -16.85
C ALA A 19 17.89 -16.58 -15.52
N ARG A 20 18.72 -17.59 -15.22
CA ARG A 20 19.40 -17.74 -13.91
C ARG A 20 20.34 -16.59 -13.55
N ASP A 21 20.84 -15.87 -14.55
CA ASP A 21 21.70 -14.68 -14.41
C ASP A 21 20.92 -13.38 -14.21
N SER A 22 19.59 -13.44 -14.34
CA SER A 22 18.70 -12.28 -14.48
C SER A 22 17.48 -12.35 -13.56
N VAL A 23 17.61 -13.08 -12.45
CA VAL A 23 16.53 -13.32 -11.48
C VAL A 23 16.19 -12.01 -10.75
N PRO A 24 14.91 -11.57 -10.78
CA PRO A 24 14.48 -10.37 -10.06
C PRO A 24 14.69 -10.46 -8.55
N SER A 25 14.91 -9.31 -7.91
CA SER A 25 15.03 -9.22 -6.45
C SER A 25 13.67 -9.39 -5.78
N VAL A 26 13.68 -9.79 -4.50
CA VAL A 26 12.46 -9.71 -3.68
C VAL A 26 12.02 -8.26 -3.60
N TYR A 27 10.70 -8.05 -3.74
CA TYR A 27 10.01 -6.76 -3.87
C TYR A 27 10.13 -6.05 -5.21
N ASP A 28 10.83 -6.61 -6.20
CA ASP A 28 10.76 -6.05 -7.57
C ASP A 28 9.33 -6.16 -8.11
N ALA A 29 8.90 -5.11 -8.81
CA ALA A 29 7.67 -5.12 -9.58
C ALA A 29 7.92 -5.76 -10.95
N LEU A 30 7.00 -6.63 -11.36
CA LEU A 30 7.00 -7.24 -12.68
C LEU A 30 5.75 -6.84 -13.45
N LYS A 31 5.89 -6.59 -14.75
CA LYS A 31 4.77 -6.26 -15.64
C LYS A 31 4.49 -7.42 -16.58
N VAL A 32 3.25 -7.90 -16.59
CA VAL A 32 2.83 -8.92 -17.56
C VAL A 32 2.63 -8.25 -18.91
N THR A 33 3.34 -8.69 -19.95
CA THR A 33 3.20 -8.12 -21.30
C THR A 33 1.77 -8.30 -21.81
N ASP A 34 1.25 -7.30 -22.55
CA ASP A 34 -0.10 -7.27 -23.12
C ASP A 34 -1.25 -7.35 -22.10
N LYS A 35 -0.94 -7.21 -20.81
CA LYS A 35 -1.93 -7.06 -19.74
C LYS A 35 -1.58 -5.90 -18.83
N ASN A 36 -2.59 -5.17 -18.37
CA ASN A 36 -2.40 -4.18 -17.32
C ASN A 36 -2.36 -4.84 -15.93
N LEU A 37 -1.42 -5.78 -15.73
CA LEU A 37 -1.25 -6.51 -14.47
C LEU A 37 0.18 -6.38 -13.97
N THR A 38 0.30 -5.89 -12.73
CA THR A 38 1.56 -5.82 -12.00
C THR A 38 1.63 -6.99 -11.02
N LEU A 39 2.78 -7.64 -10.97
CA LEU A 39 3.10 -8.68 -9.99
C LEU A 39 4.21 -8.15 -9.07
N GLU A 40 4.19 -8.49 -7.78
CA GLU A 40 5.32 -8.20 -6.88
C GLU A 40 6.01 -9.49 -6.49
N VAL A 41 7.33 -9.55 -6.64
CA VAL A 41 8.14 -10.70 -6.22
C VAL A 41 8.14 -10.81 -4.70
N GLN A 42 7.69 -11.95 -4.18
CA GLN A 42 7.70 -12.24 -2.74
C GLN A 42 8.82 -13.19 -2.34
N GLN A 43 9.23 -14.08 -3.24
CA GLN A 43 10.21 -15.12 -2.93
C GLN A 43 10.93 -15.60 -4.19
N GLN A 44 12.21 -15.94 -4.06
CA GLN A 44 12.95 -16.69 -5.07
C GLN A 44 12.90 -18.18 -4.69
N LEU A 45 12.34 -19.02 -5.56
CA LEU A 45 12.15 -20.46 -5.29
C LEU A 45 13.38 -21.29 -5.68
N GLY A 46 14.26 -20.74 -6.51
CA GLY A 46 15.41 -21.44 -7.10
C GLY A 46 15.21 -21.71 -8.59
N ASP A 47 16.27 -22.13 -9.26
CA ASP A 47 16.28 -22.44 -10.70
C ASP A 47 15.76 -21.33 -11.62
N GLY A 48 15.87 -20.07 -11.20
CA GLY A 48 15.37 -18.91 -11.96
C GLY A 48 13.88 -18.63 -11.75
N VAL A 49 13.18 -19.41 -10.93
CA VAL A 49 11.77 -19.22 -10.63
C VAL A 49 11.59 -18.27 -9.44
N VAL A 50 10.74 -17.27 -9.62
CA VAL A 50 10.27 -16.35 -8.57
C VAL A 50 8.78 -16.51 -8.34
N ARG A 51 8.38 -16.48 -7.07
CA ARG A 51 6.98 -16.45 -6.66
C ARG A 51 6.53 -15.02 -6.49
N THR A 52 5.43 -14.68 -7.14
CA THR A 52 4.87 -13.33 -7.11
C THR A 52 3.42 -13.32 -6.65
N ILE A 53 2.96 -12.17 -6.18
CA ILE A 53 1.56 -11.89 -5.93
C ILE A 53 1.06 -10.88 -6.96
N ALA A 54 -0.08 -11.17 -7.56
CA ALA A 54 -0.78 -10.27 -8.47
C ALA A 54 -1.42 -9.10 -7.70
N MET A 55 -1.13 -7.86 -8.12
CA MET A 55 -1.69 -6.62 -7.55
C MET A 55 -3.03 -6.24 -8.18
N GLY A 56 -3.71 -7.21 -8.81
CA GLY A 56 -4.95 -7.04 -9.54
C GLY A 56 -5.53 -8.39 -9.92
N SER A 57 -6.59 -8.40 -10.74
CA SER A 57 -7.21 -9.65 -11.18
C SER A 57 -6.28 -10.49 -12.05
N SER A 58 -6.06 -11.75 -11.65
CA SER A 58 -5.30 -12.73 -12.44
C SER A 58 -6.16 -13.44 -13.50
N GLU A 59 -7.40 -13.00 -13.70
CA GLU A 59 -8.30 -13.60 -14.69
C GLU A 59 -7.74 -13.50 -16.13
N GLY A 60 -7.84 -14.62 -16.84
CA GLY A 60 -7.34 -14.76 -18.20
C GLY A 60 -5.82 -14.68 -18.34
N VAL A 61 -5.05 -14.66 -17.25
CA VAL A 61 -3.59 -14.85 -17.29
C VAL A 61 -3.33 -16.32 -17.64
N LYS A 62 -2.34 -16.56 -18.49
CA LYS A 62 -2.00 -17.89 -18.99
C LYS A 62 -0.50 -18.15 -18.82
N ARG A 63 -0.13 -19.42 -18.73
CA ARG A 63 1.28 -19.84 -18.74
C ARG A 63 1.92 -19.47 -20.08
N GLY A 64 3.22 -19.20 -20.05
CA GLY A 64 4.01 -18.80 -21.22
C GLY A 64 3.93 -17.32 -21.58
N LEU A 65 3.05 -16.54 -20.95
CA LEU A 65 3.04 -15.08 -21.13
C LEU A 65 4.36 -14.48 -20.65
N VAL A 66 4.82 -13.48 -21.40
CA VAL A 66 6.05 -12.75 -21.10
C VAL A 66 5.80 -11.80 -19.93
N VAL A 67 6.79 -11.71 -19.05
CA VAL A 67 6.78 -10.84 -17.88
C VAL A 67 8.09 -10.06 -17.85
N GLU A 68 8.00 -8.74 -17.74
CA GLU A 68 9.16 -7.85 -17.74
C GLU A 68 9.49 -7.42 -16.30
N ASN A 69 10.76 -7.50 -15.92
CA ASN A 69 11.22 -6.96 -14.65
C ASN A 69 11.47 -5.44 -14.76
N THR A 70 10.83 -4.65 -13.90
CA THR A 70 11.11 -3.20 -13.78
C THR A 70 12.45 -2.92 -13.10
N ASN A 71 13.01 -3.89 -12.37
CA ASN A 71 14.20 -3.79 -11.51
C ASN A 71 14.04 -2.74 -10.39
N ALA A 72 12.79 -2.47 -10.02
CA ALA A 72 12.43 -1.53 -8.97
C ALA A 72 11.15 -1.99 -8.27
N PRO A 73 10.99 -1.70 -6.98
CA PRO A 73 9.74 -1.97 -6.29
C PRO A 73 8.59 -1.11 -6.79
N ILE A 74 7.37 -1.51 -6.46
CA ILE A 74 6.18 -0.69 -6.67
C ILE A 74 6.39 0.65 -5.99
N SER A 75 6.15 1.73 -6.75
CA SER A 75 6.34 3.10 -6.29
C SER A 75 5.06 3.89 -6.52
N VAL A 76 4.66 4.67 -5.53
CA VAL A 76 3.41 5.44 -5.51
C VAL A 76 3.71 6.94 -5.46
N PRO A 77 2.88 7.80 -6.06
CA PRO A 77 3.06 9.24 -5.99
C PRO A 77 2.89 9.73 -4.55
N VAL A 78 3.69 10.73 -4.15
CA VAL A 78 3.64 11.34 -2.81
C VAL A 78 3.62 12.88 -2.89
N GLY A 79 3.37 13.54 -1.76
CA GLY A 79 3.38 15.00 -1.63
C GLY A 79 2.00 15.64 -1.77
N GLU A 80 1.93 16.98 -1.73
CA GLU A 80 0.65 17.72 -1.65
C GLU A 80 -0.33 17.42 -2.78
N ALA A 81 0.17 17.02 -3.95
CA ALA A 81 -0.66 16.64 -5.10
C ALA A 81 -1.56 15.41 -4.84
N THR A 82 -1.27 14.61 -3.80
CA THR A 82 -2.08 13.44 -3.42
C THR A 82 -3.20 13.77 -2.45
N LEU A 83 -3.25 15.00 -1.91
CA LEU A 83 -4.27 15.39 -0.95
C LEU A 83 -5.67 15.40 -1.58
N GLY A 84 -6.63 14.77 -0.90
CA GLY A 84 -8.00 14.63 -1.38
C GLY A 84 -8.17 13.72 -2.61
N ARG A 85 -7.14 12.94 -2.95
CA ARG A 85 -7.17 11.94 -4.03
C ARG A 85 -7.41 10.55 -3.48
N ILE A 86 -8.03 9.68 -4.28
CA ILE A 86 -8.17 8.25 -3.98
C ILE A 86 -7.29 7.47 -4.95
N MET A 87 -6.43 6.60 -4.43
CA MET A 87 -5.49 5.80 -5.19
C MET A 87 -5.63 4.32 -4.89
N ASP A 88 -5.33 3.47 -5.87
CA ASP A 88 -5.15 2.04 -5.66
C ASP A 88 -3.75 1.73 -5.07
N VAL A 89 -3.48 0.45 -4.81
CA VAL A 89 -2.19 -0.03 -4.25
C VAL A 89 -0.98 0.26 -5.15
N LEU A 90 -1.21 0.46 -6.45
CA LEU A 90 -0.19 0.80 -7.44
C LEU A 90 0.00 2.32 -7.57
N GLY A 91 -0.76 3.13 -6.83
CA GLY A 91 -0.72 4.58 -6.89
C GLY A 91 -1.51 5.17 -8.06
N ASN A 92 -2.32 4.38 -8.76
CA ASN A 92 -3.17 4.89 -9.83
C ASN A 92 -4.39 5.60 -9.22
N PRO A 93 -4.78 6.78 -9.73
CA PRO A 93 -5.98 7.45 -9.27
C PRO A 93 -7.25 6.69 -9.69
N ILE A 94 -8.16 6.48 -8.75
CA ILE A 94 -9.46 5.82 -8.97
C ILE A 94 -10.66 6.74 -8.68
N ASP A 95 -10.41 8.04 -8.54
CA ASP A 95 -11.40 9.05 -8.17
C ASP A 95 -11.97 9.85 -9.36
N GLU A 96 -11.67 9.45 -10.59
CA GLU A 96 -12.09 10.11 -11.84
C GLU A 96 -11.68 11.60 -11.97
N LYS A 97 -10.77 12.10 -11.11
CA LYS A 97 -10.29 13.50 -11.13
C LYS A 97 -9.06 13.72 -12.04
N GLY A 98 -8.82 12.80 -12.98
CA GLY A 98 -7.65 12.82 -13.85
C GLY A 98 -6.34 12.40 -13.16
N PRO A 99 -5.17 12.60 -13.78
CA PRO A 99 -3.90 12.14 -13.23
C PRO A 99 -3.46 12.91 -11.99
N ILE A 100 -2.68 12.26 -11.10
CA ILE A 100 -2.04 12.90 -9.95
C ILE A 100 -0.74 13.55 -10.42
N LYS A 101 -0.67 14.88 -10.36
CA LYS A 101 0.50 15.67 -10.79
C LYS A 101 1.61 15.71 -9.73
N SER A 102 2.01 14.55 -9.21
CA SER A 102 3.14 14.48 -8.29
C SER A 102 4.47 14.55 -9.05
N LYS A 103 5.45 15.21 -8.45
CA LYS A 103 6.84 15.27 -8.95
C LYS A 103 7.70 14.12 -8.42
N VAL A 104 7.25 13.43 -7.38
CA VAL A 104 8.02 12.43 -6.63
C VAL A 104 7.18 11.18 -6.43
N ALA A 105 7.75 10.03 -6.76
CA ALA A 105 7.22 8.74 -6.37
C ALA A 105 8.16 8.10 -5.35
N MET A 106 7.60 7.40 -4.36
CA MET A 106 8.36 6.68 -3.34
C MET A 106 8.01 5.18 -3.37
N PRO A 107 8.99 4.31 -3.12
CA PRO A 107 8.75 2.86 -3.05
C PRO A 107 7.90 2.52 -1.83
N ILE A 108 6.99 1.55 -1.97
CA ILE A 108 6.13 1.10 -0.87
C ILE A 108 6.89 0.27 0.18
N HIS A 109 8.00 -0.37 -0.23
CA HIS A 109 8.89 -1.10 0.65
C HIS A 109 10.08 -0.22 1.04
N ARG A 110 10.23 0.05 2.34
CA ARG A 110 11.37 0.76 2.90
C ARG A 110 11.75 0.16 4.24
N LYS A 111 13.05 0.21 4.56
CA LYS A 111 13.53 -0.18 5.89
C LYS A 111 12.88 0.71 6.96
N PRO A 112 12.55 0.14 8.14
CA PRO A 112 12.10 0.95 9.26
C PRO A 112 13.18 1.97 9.66
N PRO A 113 12.78 3.08 10.32
CA PRO A 113 13.72 4.05 10.87
C PRO A 113 14.76 3.39 11.79
N ALA A 114 15.98 3.93 11.83
CA ALA A 114 17.01 3.46 12.73
C ALA A 114 16.68 3.82 14.19
N TYR A 115 17.25 3.10 15.16
CA TYR A 115 17.00 3.36 16.59
C TYR A 115 17.33 4.81 17.00
N GLU A 116 18.40 5.37 16.44
CA GLU A 116 18.84 6.75 16.70
C GLU A 116 17.86 7.81 16.15
N GLU A 117 17.02 7.46 15.18
CA GLU A 117 15.99 8.33 14.59
C GLU A 117 14.68 8.29 15.38
N LEU A 118 14.54 7.36 16.35
CA LEU A 118 13.33 7.23 17.15
C LEU A 118 13.30 8.32 18.22
N ALA A 119 12.38 9.27 18.08
CA ALA A 119 12.05 10.21 19.13
C ALA A 119 10.94 9.62 20.02
N ALA A 120 11.22 9.44 21.31
CA ALA A 120 10.16 9.28 22.30
C ALA A 120 9.55 10.66 22.57
N SER A 121 8.24 10.82 22.36
CA SER A 121 7.53 12.05 22.73
C SER A 121 6.42 11.71 23.73
N ASP A 122 6.46 12.36 24.89
CA ASP A 122 5.41 12.27 25.91
C ASP A 122 4.29 13.30 25.68
N GLU A 123 4.30 13.97 24.52
CA GLU A 123 3.25 14.92 24.14
C GLU A 123 1.92 14.21 23.92
N LEU A 124 0.87 14.72 24.56
CA LEU A 124 -0.49 14.24 24.34
C LEU A 124 -1.06 14.84 23.06
N LEU A 125 -1.81 14.03 22.32
CA LEU A 125 -2.64 14.45 21.20
C LEU A 125 -4.06 14.63 21.71
N GLU A 126 -4.48 15.89 21.85
CA GLU A 126 -5.86 16.22 22.21
C GLU A 126 -6.80 15.89 21.04
N THR A 127 -7.77 15.00 21.30
CA THR A 127 -8.67 14.49 20.27
C THR A 127 -10.01 15.22 20.20
N GLY A 128 -10.38 15.95 21.27
CA GLY A 128 -11.69 16.57 21.44
C GLY A 128 -12.78 15.58 21.88
N ILE A 129 -12.43 14.31 22.07
CA ILE A 129 -13.36 13.25 22.47
C ILE A 129 -13.17 12.98 23.96
N LYS A 130 -14.12 13.46 24.77
CA LYS A 130 -14.04 13.41 26.25
C LYS A 130 -13.59 12.07 26.84
N VAL A 131 -14.13 10.95 26.34
CA VAL A 131 -13.78 9.63 26.89
C VAL A 131 -12.34 9.22 26.55
N ILE A 132 -11.83 9.62 25.38
CA ILE A 132 -10.45 9.37 24.97
C ILE A 132 -9.53 10.26 25.78
N ASP A 133 -9.76 11.58 25.76
CA ASP A 133 -8.87 12.55 26.42
C ASP A 133 -8.82 12.36 27.95
N LEU A 134 -9.89 11.87 28.58
CA LEU A 134 -9.94 11.65 30.03
C LEU A 134 -9.41 10.28 30.46
N VAL A 135 -9.78 9.20 29.75
CA VAL A 135 -9.57 7.83 30.24
C VAL A 135 -8.37 7.16 29.56
N CYS A 136 -8.13 7.45 28.28
CA CYS A 136 -7.09 6.82 27.48
C CYS A 136 -6.50 7.82 26.47
N PRO A 137 -5.79 8.86 26.94
CA PRO A 137 -5.29 9.91 26.08
C PRO A 137 -4.24 9.38 25.10
N PHE A 138 -4.23 9.90 23.88
CA PHE A 138 -3.29 9.47 22.85
C PHE A 138 -1.97 10.20 23.00
N ALA A 139 -0.86 9.47 22.85
CA ALA A 139 0.45 10.08 22.68
C ALA A 139 0.65 10.46 21.20
N LYS A 140 1.15 11.67 20.95
CA LYS A 140 1.54 12.12 19.61
C LYS A 140 2.65 11.22 19.07
N GLY A 141 2.58 10.86 17.79
CA GLY A 141 3.50 9.87 17.19
C GLY A 141 3.30 8.43 17.68
N GLY A 142 2.37 8.19 18.61
CA GLY A 142 2.02 6.87 19.11
C GLY A 142 1.18 6.05 18.12
N LYS A 143 1.05 4.75 18.42
CA LYS A 143 0.18 3.82 17.70
C LYS A 143 -1.05 3.54 18.55
N VAL A 144 -2.24 3.69 17.97
CA VAL A 144 -3.52 3.48 18.64
C VAL A 144 -4.32 2.42 17.90
N GLY A 145 -4.94 1.51 18.65
CA GLY A 145 -5.85 0.49 18.11
C GLY A 145 -7.30 0.75 18.53
N LEU A 146 -8.21 0.84 17.56
CA LEU A 146 -9.65 0.91 17.81
C LEU A 146 -10.27 -0.48 17.69
N PHE A 147 -10.43 -1.16 18.82
CA PHE A 147 -10.99 -2.51 18.88
C PHE A 147 -12.51 -2.49 19.08
N GLY A 148 -13.24 -3.30 18.31
CA GLY A 148 -14.68 -3.43 18.48
C GLY A 148 -15.37 -4.22 17.37
N GLY A 149 -16.59 -4.68 17.64
CA GLY A 149 -17.40 -5.47 16.70
C GLY A 149 -17.94 -4.66 15.51
N ALA A 150 -18.74 -5.31 14.65
CA ALA A 150 -19.47 -4.62 13.59
C ALA A 150 -20.51 -3.65 14.20
N GLY A 151 -20.70 -2.48 13.57
CA GLY A 151 -21.73 -1.52 13.99
C GLY A 151 -21.45 -0.71 15.26
N VAL A 152 -20.31 -0.90 15.94
CA VAL A 152 -19.98 -0.16 17.18
C VAL A 152 -19.45 1.27 16.96
N GLY A 153 -19.49 1.77 15.72
CA GLY A 153 -19.09 3.15 15.41
C GLY A 153 -17.61 3.39 15.17
N LYS A 154 -16.78 2.36 14.86
CA LYS A 154 -15.35 2.53 14.57
C LYS A 154 -15.07 3.54 13.46
N THR A 155 -15.73 3.40 12.31
CA THR A 155 -15.57 4.32 11.16
C THR A 155 -16.03 5.73 11.52
N VAL A 156 -17.11 5.88 12.30
CA VAL A 156 -17.60 7.19 12.78
C VAL A 156 -16.57 7.86 13.69
N ASN A 157 -15.99 7.11 14.63
CA ASN A 157 -14.95 7.63 15.51
C ASN A 157 -13.69 8.04 14.73
N MET A 158 -13.31 7.26 13.71
CA MET A 158 -12.18 7.59 12.85
C MET A 158 -12.42 8.86 12.01
N MET A 159 -13.63 9.04 11.45
CA MET A 159 -14.00 10.26 10.75
C MET A 159 -13.98 11.49 11.67
N GLU A 160 -14.45 11.34 12.91
CA GLU A 160 -14.40 12.41 13.91
C GLU A 160 -12.95 12.79 14.28
N LEU A 161 -12.08 11.79 14.47
CA LEU A 161 -10.65 12.03 14.70
C LEU A 161 -9.99 12.77 13.53
N ILE A 162 -10.28 12.38 12.29
CA ILE A 162 -9.77 13.06 11.09
C ILE A 162 -10.23 14.52 11.07
N ASN A 163 -11.49 14.78 11.37
CA ASN A 163 -12.05 16.12 11.42
C ASN A 163 -11.32 16.99 12.46
N ASN A 164 -11.22 16.52 13.71
CA ASN A 164 -10.67 17.32 14.80
C ASN A 164 -9.16 17.55 14.64
N ILE A 165 -8.40 16.57 14.13
CA ILE A 165 -6.98 16.75 13.82
C ILE A 165 -6.79 17.76 12.68
N ALA A 166 -7.65 17.72 11.65
CA ALA A 166 -7.56 18.66 10.54
C ALA A 166 -7.91 20.10 10.96
N THR A 167 -8.93 20.28 11.81
CA THR A 167 -9.37 21.62 12.24
C THR A 167 -8.49 22.23 13.32
N GLU A 168 -8.09 21.47 14.33
CA GLU A 168 -7.37 22.01 15.50
C GLU A 168 -5.84 21.95 15.35
N HIS A 169 -5.31 20.94 14.66
CA HIS A 169 -3.86 20.69 14.59
C HIS A 169 -3.25 20.99 13.22
N SER A 170 -4.04 21.47 12.25
CA SER A 170 -3.63 21.68 10.85
C SER A 170 -2.91 20.46 10.24
N GLY A 171 -3.25 19.26 10.73
CA GLY A 171 -2.60 18.01 10.34
C GLY A 171 -3.15 17.46 9.03
N LEU A 172 -2.29 16.76 8.28
CA LEU A 172 -2.70 15.99 7.11
C LEU A 172 -2.99 14.55 7.53
N SER A 173 -4.12 14.01 7.07
CA SER A 173 -4.54 12.64 7.36
C SER A 173 -4.44 11.77 6.11
N VAL A 174 -3.93 10.56 6.27
CA VAL A 174 -3.93 9.51 5.24
C VAL A 174 -4.77 8.35 5.73
N PHE A 175 -5.79 7.97 4.96
CA PHE A 175 -6.60 6.80 5.24
C PHE A 175 -6.20 5.66 4.30
N ALA A 176 -5.82 4.52 4.87
CA ALA A 176 -5.50 3.30 4.14
C ALA A 176 -6.54 2.22 4.47
N GLY A 177 -7.49 2.01 3.55
CA GLY A 177 -8.53 0.98 3.69
C GLY A 177 -8.04 -0.40 3.24
N LEU A 178 -8.19 -1.42 4.08
CA LEU A 178 -7.95 -2.83 3.72
C LEU A 178 -9.31 -3.54 3.56
N VAL A 179 -9.70 -3.86 2.31
CA VAL A 179 -10.78 -4.75 1.85
C VAL A 179 -12.18 -4.61 2.51
N SER A 180 -13.16 -4.27 1.65
CA SER A 180 -14.62 -4.28 1.84
C SER A 180 -15.18 -3.58 3.08
N GLU A 181 -14.89 -2.29 3.27
CA GLU A 181 -16.02 -1.45 3.66
C GLU A 181 -16.99 -1.48 2.48
N PRO A 182 -18.30 -1.76 2.69
CA PRO A 182 -19.24 -1.74 1.58
C PRO A 182 -19.11 -0.37 0.93
N GLY A 183 -18.63 -0.35 -0.32
CA GLY A 183 -18.87 0.80 -1.18
C GLY A 183 -20.37 0.99 -1.15
N ARG A 184 -20.83 2.07 -0.52
CA ARG A 184 -22.18 2.56 -0.76
C ARG A 184 -22.19 2.88 -2.25
N GLN A 185 -22.76 1.98 -3.05
CA GLN A 185 -23.34 2.37 -4.34
C GLN A 185 -24.37 3.47 -4.09
#